data_AF-A0A0F8YHW6-F1
#
_entry.id   AF-A0A0F8YHW6-F1
#
_cell.length_a   1.000
_cell.length_b   1.000
_cell.length_c   1.000
_cell.angle_alpha   90.00
_cell.angle_beta   90.00
_cell.angle_gamma   90.00
#
_symmetry.space_group_name_H-M   'P 1'
#
loop_
_entity.id
_entity.type
_entity.pdbx_description
1 polymer ?
#
loop_
_entity_poly.entity_id
_entity_poly.type
_entity_poly.pdbx_seq_one_letter_code
_entity_poly.pdbx_strand_id
1 'polypeptide(L)'
;MNGRALMTNFYFNHDPANLPDFSDDCHPVQMFHTHQNDITKHSLVSKQLLQTVRDLGLNVDADSIDLITIATAVTAADTFELRDNAENAWARKMHLHVPVTDEDMWNFVEPELSSLLNFLTGDQWLFTFEKTTMPMPTPKTSEQAKAKAKSLIGLNSVCLFSGGLDSAVGAIDILNGESDLKPLLVSHAYRGDGAKQEDIKQLLSPPFGELSYS
;
A
#
# COMPACT_ATOMS: atom_id res chain seq x y z
N MET A 1 1.46 -33.15 -21.87
CA MET A 1 0.68 -33.06 -20.63
C MET A 1 0.13 -31.66 -20.58
N ASN A 2 -1.18 -31.49 -20.53
CA ASN A 2 -1.81 -30.16 -20.47
C ASN A 2 -1.48 -29.54 -19.11
N GLY A 3 -0.45 -28.68 -19.09
CA GLY A 3 -0.29 -27.73 -18.00
C GLY A 3 -1.51 -26.84 -17.99
N ARG A 4 -2.27 -26.88 -16.90
CA ARG A 4 -3.31 -25.92 -16.63
C ARG A 4 -2.63 -24.92 -15.70
N ALA A 5 -2.42 -23.68 -16.14
CA ALA A 5 -1.77 -22.67 -15.30
C ALA A 5 -2.47 -22.65 -13.95
N LEU A 6 -1.77 -23.13 -12.91
CA LEU A 6 -2.29 -23.16 -11.56
C LEU A 6 -2.41 -21.71 -11.12
N MET A 7 -3.61 -21.33 -10.71
CA MET A 7 -3.88 -20.03 -10.11
C MET A 7 -3.44 -20.11 -8.65
N THR A 8 -2.58 -19.18 -8.24
CA THR A 8 -2.20 -19.08 -6.83
C THR A 8 -3.23 -18.23 -6.10
N ASN A 9 -3.82 -18.79 -5.05
CA ASN A 9 -4.77 -18.10 -4.18
C ASN A 9 -4.02 -17.53 -2.98
N PHE A 10 -4.05 -16.20 -2.83
CA PHE A 10 -3.51 -15.52 -1.67
C PHE A 10 -4.64 -15.17 -0.72
N TYR A 11 -4.57 -15.66 0.52
CA TYR A 11 -5.55 -15.37 1.56
C TYR A 11 -4.96 -14.40 2.57
N PHE A 12 -5.57 -13.22 2.71
CA PHE A 12 -5.11 -12.20 3.63
C PHE A 12 -6.02 -12.11 4.86
N ASN A 13 -5.43 -12.05 6.05
CA ASN A 13 -6.18 -11.75 7.26
C ASN A 13 -5.28 -11.14 8.33
N HIS A 14 -5.82 -10.26 9.17
CA HIS A 14 -5.10 -9.77 10.34
C HIS A 14 -4.96 -10.85 11.44
N ASP A 15 -5.96 -11.73 11.56
CA ASP A 15 -5.98 -12.84 12.51
C ASP A 15 -5.61 -14.14 11.79
N PRO A 16 -4.44 -14.72 12.08
CA PRO A 16 -3.97 -15.94 11.43
C PRO A 16 -4.84 -17.17 11.74
N ALA A 17 -5.73 -17.13 12.74
CA ALA A 17 -6.68 -18.21 12.99
C ALA A 17 -7.73 -18.36 11.87
N ASN A 18 -7.92 -17.33 11.06
CA ASN A 18 -8.84 -17.33 9.92
C ASN A 18 -8.12 -17.55 8.58
N LEU A 19 -6.82 -17.88 8.61
CA LEU A 19 -6.07 -18.21 7.41
C LEU A 19 -6.12 -19.72 7.14
N PRO A 20 -6.19 -20.14 5.87
CA PRO A 20 -6.03 -21.54 5.50
C PRO A 20 -4.58 -21.99 5.69
N ASP A 21 -4.35 -23.30 5.62
CA ASP A 21 -3.00 -23.87 5.58
C ASP A 21 -2.34 -23.61 4.21
N PHE A 22 -1.01 -23.58 4.19
CA PHE A 22 -0.23 -23.57 2.95
C PHE A 22 -0.52 -24.81 2.08
N SER A 23 -0.69 -24.61 0.77
CA SER A 23 -0.69 -25.65 -0.26
C SER A 23 -0.03 -25.14 -1.54
N ASP A 24 0.12 -26.01 -2.54
CA ASP A 24 0.72 -25.66 -3.83
C ASP A 24 0.01 -24.49 -4.55
N ASP A 25 -1.27 -24.26 -4.26
CA ASP A 25 -2.13 -23.23 -4.84
C ASP A 25 -2.70 -22.25 -3.79
N CYS A 26 -2.22 -22.30 -2.55
CA CYS A 26 -2.72 -21.48 -1.45
C CYS A 26 -1.56 -20.88 -0.64
N HIS A 27 -1.53 -19.55 -0.60
CA HIS A 27 -0.56 -18.76 0.15
C HIS A 27 -1.25 -17.90 1.23
N PRO A 28 -1.35 -18.38 2.47
CA PRO A 28 -1.83 -17.58 3.60
C PRO A 28 -0.86 -16.47 4.00
N VAL A 29 -1.41 -15.26 4.21
CA VAL A 29 -0.67 -14.05 4.54
C VAL A 29 -1.33 -13.31 5.70
N GLN A 30 -0.64 -13.27 6.84
CA GLN A 30 -1.04 -12.43 7.96
C GLN A 30 -0.73 -10.96 7.64
N MET A 31 -1.69 -10.08 7.94
CA MET A 31 -1.52 -8.63 7.84
C MET A 31 -1.28 -8.01 9.23
N PHE A 32 -0.48 -6.94 9.27
CA PHE A 32 -0.45 -5.95 10.35
C PHE A 32 0.09 -6.35 11.73
N HIS A 33 0.75 -7.50 11.88
CA HIS A 33 1.40 -7.94 13.12
C HIS A 33 0.54 -7.75 14.40
N THR A 34 -0.77 -7.97 14.27
CA THR A 34 -1.73 -7.94 15.39
C THR A 34 -1.66 -9.20 16.25
N HIS A 35 -1.11 -10.29 15.69
CA HIS A 35 -0.91 -11.58 16.34
C HIS A 35 0.54 -12.06 16.14
N GLN A 36 0.97 -13.01 16.98
CA GLN A 36 2.28 -13.63 16.85
C GLN A 36 2.41 -14.36 15.51
N ASN A 37 3.53 -14.15 14.83
CA ASN A 37 3.78 -14.75 13.53
C ASN A 37 4.33 -16.17 13.65
N ASP A 38 3.72 -17.13 12.95
CA ASP A 38 4.28 -18.46 12.72
C ASP A 38 4.72 -18.58 11.25
N ILE A 39 6.03 -18.42 11.01
CA ILE A 39 6.63 -18.45 9.67
C ILE A 39 6.43 -19.77 8.93
N THR A 40 6.05 -20.85 9.64
CA THR A 40 5.80 -22.15 9.03
C THR A 40 4.37 -22.28 8.49
N LYS A 41 3.46 -21.39 8.92
CA LYS A 41 2.03 -21.46 8.59
C LYS A 41 1.55 -20.34 7.70
N HIS A 42 2.16 -19.17 7.78
CA HIS A 42 1.79 -18.04 6.95
C HIS A 42 2.94 -17.05 6.78
N SER A 43 2.85 -16.23 5.73
CA SER A 43 3.69 -15.04 5.59
C SER A 43 3.16 -13.90 6.48
N LEU A 44 3.96 -12.84 6.66
CA LEU A 44 3.54 -11.64 7.39
C LEU A 44 3.97 -10.37 6.66
N VAL A 45 3.01 -9.48 6.38
CA VAL A 45 3.22 -8.24 5.63
C VAL A 45 2.75 -7.00 6.40
N SER A 46 3.25 -5.83 6.00
CA SER A 46 2.83 -4.51 6.50
C SER A 46 2.81 -4.40 8.04
N LYS A 47 3.84 -4.95 8.70
CA LYS A 47 3.94 -5.04 10.18
C LYS A 47 3.75 -3.70 10.91
N GLN A 48 4.20 -2.61 10.30
CA GLN A 48 4.16 -1.27 10.91
C GLN A 48 2.98 -0.43 10.43
N LEU A 49 2.19 -0.89 9.45
CA LEU A 49 1.24 -0.04 8.76
C LEU A 49 0.21 0.58 9.69
N LEU A 50 -0.45 -0.24 10.54
CA LEU A 50 -1.42 0.27 11.50
C LEU A 50 -0.77 1.26 12.47
N GLN A 51 0.48 1.02 12.84
CA GLN A 51 1.20 1.94 13.70
C GLN A 51 1.44 3.28 13.00
N THR A 52 1.94 3.25 11.76
CA THR A 52 2.12 4.44 10.91
C THR A 52 0.83 5.24 10.75
N VAL A 53 -0.29 4.57 10.47
CA VAL A 53 -1.61 5.22 10.37
C VAL A 53 -1.99 5.90 11.69
N ARG A 54 -1.81 5.22 12.82
CA ARG A 54 -2.13 5.78 14.15
C ARG A 54 -1.22 6.95 14.51
N ASP A 55 0.02 6.95 14.05
CA ASP A 55 1.00 8.01 14.28
C ASP A 55 0.69 9.30 13.49
N LEU A 56 -0.19 9.26 12.48
CA LEU A 56 -0.72 10.46 11.84
C LEU A 56 -1.47 11.36 12.83
N GLY A 57 -2.07 10.78 13.87
CA GLY A 57 -2.79 11.53 14.91
C GLY A 57 -4.19 12.03 14.49
N LEU A 58 -4.72 11.53 13.37
CA LEU A 58 -6.08 11.80 12.89
C LEU A 58 -6.83 10.50 12.60
N ASN A 59 -8.16 10.56 12.60
CA ASN A 59 -8.98 9.47 12.10
C ASN A 59 -8.80 9.38 10.58
N VAL A 60 -8.57 8.17 10.08
CA VAL A 60 -8.46 7.88 8.66
C VAL A 60 -9.72 7.15 8.22
N ASP A 61 -10.24 7.52 7.07
CA ASP A 61 -11.46 6.94 6.51
C ASP A 61 -11.28 5.44 6.24
N ALA A 62 -12.37 4.69 6.39
CA ALA A 62 -12.38 3.24 6.22
C ALA A 62 -11.92 2.83 4.82
N ASP A 63 -12.43 3.50 3.79
CA ASP A 63 -12.04 3.30 2.38
C ASP A 63 -10.54 3.52 2.15
N SER A 64 -9.92 4.46 2.87
CA SER A 64 -8.47 4.69 2.78
C SER A 64 -7.67 3.55 3.43
N ILE A 65 -8.17 2.97 4.53
CA ILE A 65 -7.58 1.79 5.16
C ILE A 65 -7.74 0.56 4.26
N ASP A 66 -8.89 0.40 3.62
CA ASP A 66 -9.11 -0.67 2.66
C ASP A 66 -8.18 -0.54 1.46
N LEU A 67 -8.07 0.65 0.86
CA LEU A 67 -7.22 0.88 -0.30
C LEU A 67 -5.76 0.51 -0.02
N ILE A 68 -5.21 0.91 1.14
CA ILE A 68 -3.82 0.55 1.51
C ILE A 68 -3.68 -0.93 1.91
N THR A 69 -4.75 -1.57 2.37
CA THR A 69 -4.82 -3.01 2.62
C THR A 69 -4.76 -3.77 1.29
N ILE A 70 -5.54 -3.35 0.29
CA ILE A 70 -5.51 -3.89 -1.07
C ILE A 70 -4.14 -3.67 -1.72
N ALA A 71 -3.58 -2.47 -1.62
CA ALA A 71 -2.24 -2.18 -2.13
C ALA A 71 -1.17 -3.05 -1.46
N THR A 72 -1.30 -3.31 -0.16
CA THR A 72 -0.43 -4.26 0.57
C THR A 72 -0.58 -5.67 -0.01
N ALA A 73 -1.81 -6.13 -0.24
CA ALA A 73 -2.09 -7.47 -0.76
C ALA A 73 -1.51 -7.67 -2.16
N VAL A 74 -1.69 -6.68 -3.05
CA VAL A 74 -1.12 -6.67 -4.41
C VAL A 74 0.41 -6.71 -4.35
N THR A 75 1.03 -5.84 -3.54
CA THR A 75 2.50 -5.81 -3.40
C THR A 75 3.04 -7.14 -2.84
N ALA A 76 2.33 -7.74 -1.90
CA ALA A 76 2.69 -9.02 -1.32
C ALA A 76 2.63 -10.16 -2.35
N ALA A 77 1.52 -10.27 -3.07
CA ALA A 77 1.34 -11.29 -4.11
C ALA A 77 2.37 -11.14 -5.23
N ASP A 78 2.63 -9.91 -5.68
CA ASP A 78 3.66 -9.61 -6.70
C ASP A 78 5.07 -10.02 -6.24
N THR A 79 5.36 -9.90 -4.94
CA THR A 79 6.65 -10.26 -4.35
C THR A 79 6.79 -11.77 -4.13
N PHE A 80 5.73 -12.44 -3.68
CA PHE A 80 5.77 -13.85 -3.31
C PHE A 80 5.62 -14.78 -4.52
N GLU A 81 4.81 -14.41 -5.51
CA GLU A 81 4.62 -15.22 -6.71
C GLU A 81 5.73 -14.92 -7.72
N LEU A 82 6.71 -15.81 -7.84
CA LEU A 82 7.83 -15.64 -8.77
C LEU A 82 7.40 -15.95 -10.21
N ARG A 83 7.82 -15.12 -11.17
CA ARG A 83 7.50 -15.35 -12.60
C ARG A 83 8.03 -16.68 -13.13
N ASP A 84 9.13 -17.18 -12.57
CA ASP A 84 9.70 -18.49 -12.93
C ASP A 84 8.71 -19.66 -12.69
N ASN A 85 7.71 -19.47 -11.82
CA ASN A 85 6.67 -20.46 -11.56
C ASN A 85 5.52 -20.43 -12.59
N ALA A 86 5.44 -19.40 -13.44
CA ALA A 86 4.40 -19.30 -14.46
C ALA A 86 4.64 -20.28 -15.62
N GLU A 87 3.57 -20.79 -16.25
CA GLU A 87 3.69 -21.81 -17.32
C GLU A 87 4.53 -21.38 -18.52
N ASN A 88 4.58 -20.08 -18.79
CA ASN A 88 5.38 -19.47 -19.84
C ASN A 88 6.53 -18.60 -19.28
N ALA A 89 6.81 -18.71 -17.98
CA ALA A 89 7.71 -17.86 -17.22
C ALA A 89 7.43 -16.34 -17.36
N TRP A 90 6.18 -15.96 -17.69
CA TRP A 90 5.83 -14.59 -18.05
C TRP A 90 4.60 -14.05 -17.33
N ALA A 91 3.42 -14.68 -17.51
CA ALA A 91 2.16 -14.19 -16.97
C ALA A 91 1.66 -15.09 -15.83
N ARG A 92 1.74 -14.58 -14.59
CA ARG A 92 1.22 -15.25 -13.40
C ARG A 92 -0.31 -15.13 -13.35
N LYS A 93 -0.94 -16.03 -12.59
CA LYS A 93 -2.39 -15.96 -12.30
C LYS A 93 -2.57 -15.95 -10.79
N MET A 94 -3.02 -14.83 -10.25
CA MET A 94 -3.13 -14.59 -8.83
C MET A 94 -4.56 -14.22 -8.48
N HIS A 95 -5.12 -14.88 -7.47
CA HIS A 95 -6.42 -14.57 -6.90
C HIS A 95 -6.23 -14.14 -5.46
N LEU A 96 -6.56 -12.89 -5.15
CA LEU A 96 -6.37 -12.30 -3.83
C LEU A 96 -7.70 -12.25 -3.07
N HIS A 97 -7.76 -12.91 -1.93
CA HIS A 97 -8.86 -12.82 -0.97
C HIS A 97 -8.52 -11.78 0.09
N VAL A 98 -9.09 -10.58 -0.02
CA VAL A 98 -8.68 -9.40 0.75
C VAL A 98 -9.79 -8.97 1.70
N PRO A 99 -9.50 -8.83 3.01
CA PRO A 99 -10.47 -8.35 3.98
C PRO A 99 -10.58 -6.82 3.90
N VAL A 100 -11.79 -6.31 3.77
CA VAL A 100 -12.12 -4.88 3.62
C VAL A 100 -13.32 -4.49 4.49
N THR A 101 -13.46 -3.19 4.76
CA THR A 101 -14.56 -2.66 5.56
C THR A 101 -15.87 -2.55 4.82
N ASP A 102 -15.89 -2.42 3.49
CA ASP A 102 -17.11 -2.41 2.64
C ASP A 102 -16.92 -3.31 1.42
N GLU A 103 -17.22 -4.60 1.59
CA GLU A 103 -17.06 -5.61 0.55
C GLU A 103 -17.93 -5.35 -0.69
N ASP A 104 -19.11 -4.75 -0.55
CA ASP A 104 -19.99 -4.47 -1.68
C ASP A 104 -19.41 -3.37 -2.57
N MET A 105 -18.86 -2.30 -1.96
CA MET A 105 -18.19 -1.23 -2.70
C MET A 105 -16.96 -1.74 -3.44
N TRP A 106 -16.11 -2.55 -2.79
CA TRP A 106 -14.91 -3.07 -3.42
C TRP A 106 -15.19 -4.11 -4.50
N ASN A 107 -16.21 -4.97 -4.32
CA ASN A 107 -16.66 -5.89 -5.36
C ASN A 107 -17.25 -5.14 -6.56
N PHE A 108 -17.86 -3.96 -6.37
CA PHE A 108 -18.35 -3.13 -7.46
C PHE A 108 -17.20 -2.57 -8.33
N VAL A 109 -16.06 -2.20 -7.74
CA VAL A 109 -14.89 -1.67 -8.47
C VAL A 109 -13.88 -2.75 -8.90
N GLU A 110 -14.04 -3.99 -8.43
CA GLU A 110 -13.14 -5.12 -8.72
C GLU A 110 -12.80 -5.28 -10.21
N PRO A 111 -13.76 -5.21 -11.16
CA PRO A 111 -13.43 -5.43 -12.56
C PRO A 111 -12.48 -4.37 -13.13
N GLU A 112 -12.61 -3.12 -12.67
CA GLU A 112 -11.72 -2.02 -13.08
C GLU A 112 -10.33 -2.19 -12.46
N LEU A 113 -10.26 -2.53 -11.17
CA LEU A 113 -9.00 -2.78 -10.47
C LEU A 113 -8.21 -3.93 -11.10
N SER A 114 -8.88 -5.07 -11.36
CA SER A 114 -8.30 -6.23 -12.03
C SER A 114 -7.82 -5.87 -13.43
N SER A 115 -8.64 -5.16 -14.21
CA SER A 115 -8.25 -4.73 -15.56
C SER A 115 -7.02 -3.81 -15.55
N LEU A 116 -6.95 -2.87 -14.59
CA LEU A 116 -5.82 -1.96 -14.43
C LEU A 116 -4.52 -2.73 -14.14
N LEU A 117 -4.55 -3.63 -13.16
CA LEU A 117 -3.37 -4.41 -12.78
C LEU A 117 -2.94 -5.38 -13.90
N ASN A 118 -3.89 -6.02 -14.58
CA ASN A 118 -3.61 -6.88 -15.74
C ASN A 118 -2.85 -6.11 -16.83
N PHE A 119 -3.28 -4.88 -17.12
CA PHE A 119 -2.64 -4.03 -18.11
C PHE A 119 -1.24 -3.60 -17.67
N LEU A 120 -1.08 -3.16 -16.41
CA LEU A 120 0.17 -2.61 -15.91
C LEU A 120 1.26 -3.66 -15.69
N THR A 121 0.90 -4.89 -15.29
CA THR A 121 1.89 -5.93 -14.94
C THR A 121 2.02 -7.03 -15.98
N GLY A 122 1.03 -7.20 -16.87
CA GLY A 122 0.95 -8.32 -17.81
C GLY A 122 0.55 -9.66 -17.17
N ASP A 123 0.17 -9.67 -15.89
CA ASP A 123 -0.34 -10.85 -15.17
C ASP A 123 -1.88 -10.91 -15.22
N GLN A 124 -2.46 -11.96 -14.66
CA GLN A 124 -3.90 -12.07 -14.41
C GLN A 124 -4.18 -11.94 -12.91
N TRP A 125 -4.90 -10.89 -12.55
CA TRP A 125 -5.34 -10.56 -11.21
C TRP A 125 -6.85 -10.79 -11.10
N LEU A 126 -7.24 -11.45 -10.01
CA LEU A 126 -8.62 -11.62 -9.57
C LEU A 126 -8.70 -11.22 -8.10
N PHE A 127 -9.82 -10.63 -7.68
CA PHE A 127 -10.07 -10.36 -6.27
C PHE A 127 -11.36 -10.99 -5.78
N THR A 128 -11.34 -11.41 -4.52
CA THR A 128 -12.54 -11.63 -3.71
C THR A 128 -12.42 -10.75 -2.47
N PHE A 129 -13.37 -9.85 -2.28
CA PHE A 129 -13.42 -9.01 -1.10
C PHE A 129 -14.34 -9.60 -0.04
N GLU A 130 -13.85 -9.66 1.20
CA GLU A 130 -14.57 -10.19 2.36
C GLU A 130 -14.63 -9.17 3.48
N LYS A 131 -15.68 -9.22 4.32
CA LYS A 131 -15.78 -8.31 5.46
C LYS A 131 -14.65 -8.53 6.45
N THR A 132 -13.89 -7.48 6.74
CA THR A 132 -12.89 -7.51 7.81
C THR A 132 -13.54 -7.52 9.19
N THR A 133 -12.97 -8.31 10.10
CA THR A 133 -13.28 -8.26 11.54
C THR A 133 -12.29 -7.39 12.31
N MET A 134 -11.28 -6.85 11.64
CA MET A 134 -10.28 -5.98 12.27
C MET A 134 -10.92 -4.66 12.71
N PRO A 135 -10.72 -4.22 13.97
CA PRO A 135 -11.18 -2.92 14.40
C PRO A 135 -10.40 -1.79 13.70
N MET A 136 -11.07 -0.69 13.40
CA MET A 136 -10.44 0.49 12.81
C MET A 136 -9.32 1.04 13.73
N PRO A 137 -8.16 1.43 13.16
CA PRO A 137 -7.05 1.95 13.94
C PRO A 137 -7.41 3.30 14.60
N THR A 138 -7.34 3.35 15.93
CA THR A 138 -7.58 4.60 16.67
C THR A 138 -6.32 5.48 16.69
N PRO A 139 -6.41 6.78 16.35
CA PRO A 139 -5.26 7.67 16.32
C PRO A 139 -4.57 7.76 17.68
N LYS A 140 -3.25 7.92 17.67
CA LYS A 140 -2.51 8.23 18.91
C LYS A 140 -2.77 9.66 19.33
N THR A 141 -2.75 9.87 20.65
CA THR A 141 -2.92 11.19 21.29
C THR A 141 -1.61 11.75 21.87
N SER A 142 -0.46 11.16 21.49
CA SER A 142 0.85 11.66 21.90
C SER A 142 1.13 13.05 21.31
N GLU A 143 2.03 13.81 21.93
CA GLU A 143 2.41 15.14 21.41
C GLU A 143 3.01 15.08 20.00
N GLN A 144 3.74 14.01 19.69
CA GLN A 144 4.27 13.76 18.34
C GLN A 144 3.15 13.55 17.32
N ALA A 145 2.14 12.74 17.64
CA ALA A 145 1.01 12.49 16.74
C ALA A 145 0.17 13.77 16.53
N LYS A 146 -0.05 14.57 17.60
CA LYS A 146 -0.72 15.88 17.49
C LYS A 146 0.07 16.86 16.60
N ALA A 147 1.38 16.91 16.75
CA ALA A 147 2.24 17.75 15.92
C ALA A 147 2.17 17.32 14.45
N LYS A 148 2.14 16.00 14.18
CA LYS A 148 1.97 15.45 12.83
C LYS A 148 0.61 15.84 12.23
N ALA A 149 -0.48 15.62 12.96
CA ALA A 149 -1.81 16.03 12.52
C ALA A 149 -1.85 17.53 12.18
N LYS A 150 -1.24 18.38 13.02
CA LYS A 150 -1.16 19.82 12.79
C LYS A 150 -0.39 20.18 11.51
N SER A 151 0.68 19.44 11.18
CA SER A 151 1.47 19.66 9.95
C SER A 151 0.72 19.37 8.66
N LEU A 152 -0.38 18.60 8.73
CA LEU A 152 -1.18 18.22 7.57
C LEU A 152 -2.32 19.21 7.29
N ILE A 153 -2.63 20.12 8.23
CA ILE A 153 -3.73 21.07 8.11
C ILE A 153 -3.44 22.06 6.98
N GLY A 154 -4.42 22.22 6.08
CA GLY A 154 -4.37 23.19 4.99
C GLY A 154 -3.65 22.71 3.73
N LEU A 155 -3.12 21.48 3.74
CA LEU A 155 -2.64 20.81 2.53
C LEU A 155 -3.84 20.31 1.71
N ASN A 156 -3.76 20.40 0.38
CA ASN A 156 -4.86 20.05 -0.51
C ASN A 156 -4.43 19.26 -1.75
N SER A 157 -3.16 18.88 -1.83
CA SER A 157 -2.64 18.03 -2.89
C SER A 157 -1.54 17.11 -2.36
N VAL A 158 -1.35 15.98 -3.04
CA VAL A 158 -0.23 15.05 -2.80
C VAL A 158 0.71 15.16 -3.98
N CYS A 159 2.00 15.40 -3.71
CA CYS A 159 3.03 15.52 -4.73
C CYS A 159 4.10 14.47 -4.45
N LEU A 160 4.26 13.52 -5.38
CA LEU A 160 5.35 12.56 -5.30
C LEU A 160 6.66 13.30 -5.46
N PHE A 161 7.52 13.18 -4.46
CA PHE A 161 8.85 13.75 -4.43
C PHE A 161 9.80 12.57 -4.31
N SER A 162 10.38 12.11 -5.43
CA SER A 162 11.17 10.87 -5.47
C SER A 162 12.69 11.12 -5.41
N GLY A 163 13.10 12.38 -5.44
CA GLY A 163 14.51 12.78 -5.60
C GLY A 163 14.98 12.86 -7.05
N GLY A 164 14.11 12.48 -8.01
CA GLY A 164 14.36 12.65 -9.45
C GLY A 164 14.03 14.06 -9.94
N LEU A 165 14.66 14.45 -11.07
CA LEU A 165 14.50 15.79 -11.66
C LEU A 165 13.04 16.14 -11.94
N ASP A 166 12.26 15.22 -12.53
CA ASP A 166 10.87 15.49 -12.91
C ASP A 166 9.99 15.78 -11.69
N SER A 167 10.16 15.00 -10.62
CA SER A 167 9.45 15.21 -9.35
C SER A 167 9.85 16.53 -8.69
N ALA A 168 11.13 16.93 -8.83
CA ALA A 168 11.64 18.18 -8.30
C ALA A 168 11.08 19.38 -9.07
N VAL A 169 11.10 19.33 -10.42
CA VAL A 169 10.53 20.38 -11.28
C VAL A 169 9.04 20.54 -10.99
N GLY A 170 8.28 19.44 -10.91
CA GLY A 170 6.85 19.50 -10.57
C GLY A 170 6.58 20.14 -9.21
N ALA A 171 7.37 19.81 -8.19
CA ALA A 171 7.25 20.44 -6.87
C ALA A 171 7.59 21.95 -6.93
N ILE A 172 8.66 22.33 -7.63
CA ILE A 172 9.07 23.73 -7.81
C ILE A 172 7.98 24.53 -8.55
N ASP A 173 7.42 23.99 -9.62
CA ASP A 173 6.38 24.64 -10.41
C ASP A 173 5.10 24.84 -9.59
N ILE A 174 4.71 23.86 -8.77
CA ILE A 174 3.57 24.00 -7.86
C ILE A 174 3.83 25.09 -6.81
N LEU A 175 5.02 25.12 -6.22
CA LEU A 175 5.34 26.04 -5.12
C LEU A 175 5.60 27.48 -5.57
N ASN A 176 6.15 27.67 -6.77
CA ASN A 176 6.50 28.99 -7.29
C ASN A 176 5.51 29.53 -8.33
N GLY A 177 4.59 28.70 -8.82
CA GLY A 177 3.54 29.10 -9.76
C GLY A 177 2.39 29.84 -9.09
N GLU A 178 1.53 30.46 -9.91
CA GLU A 178 0.23 30.98 -9.45
C GLU A 178 -0.75 29.81 -9.28
N SER A 179 -0.67 29.13 -8.15
CA SER A 179 -1.48 27.95 -7.84
C SER A 179 -2.01 27.99 -6.41
N ASP A 180 -3.27 27.57 -6.22
CA ASP A 180 -3.87 27.39 -4.90
C ASP A 180 -3.48 26.06 -4.23
N LEU A 181 -2.63 25.26 -4.90
CA LEU A 181 -2.16 23.98 -4.41
C LEU A 181 -1.14 24.14 -3.28
N LYS A 182 -1.34 23.39 -2.20
CA LYS A 182 -0.49 23.32 -1.01
C LYS A 182 -0.08 21.86 -0.83
N PRO A 183 1.05 21.45 -1.43
CA PRO A 183 1.37 20.06 -1.58
C PRO A 183 1.88 19.43 -0.29
N LEU A 184 1.45 18.20 -0.06
CA LEU A 184 2.12 17.22 0.79
C LEU A 184 3.16 16.51 -0.07
N LEU A 185 4.43 16.81 0.14
CA LEU A 185 5.53 16.10 -0.52
C LEU A 185 5.64 14.71 0.09
N VAL A 186 5.43 13.67 -0.73
CA VAL A 186 5.54 12.28 -0.31
C VAL A 186 6.76 11.66 -0.96
N SER A 187 7.67 11.16 -0.13
CA SER A 187 8.91 10.54 -0.59
C SER A 187 9.09 9.11 -0.07
N HIS A 188 9.76 8.31 -0.90
CA HIS A 188 10.28 7.00 -0.54
C HIS A 188 11.75 6.96 -0.95
N ALA A 189 12.65 7.16 0.02
CA ALA A 189 14.06 7.33 -0.28
C ALA A 189 14.76 5.97 -0.44
N TYR A 190 15.05 5.57 -1.68
CA TYR A 190 15.98 4.46 -1.94
C TYR A 190 17.40 4.83 -1.47
N ARG A 191 18.18 3.82 -1.03
CA ARG A 191 19.58 4.00 -0.63
C ARG A 191 20.42 4.53 -1.80
N GLY A 192 20.65 5.84 -1.84
CA GLY A 192 21.49 6.52 -2.84
C GLY A 192 20.98 7.91 -3.21
N ASP A 193 19.67 8.07 -3.41
CA ASP A 193 19.07 9.34 -3.86
C ASP A 193 18.51 10.20 -2.72
N GLY A 194 18.38 9.66 -1.51
CA GLY A 194 17.89 10.39 -0.34
C GLY A 194 18.71 11.65 0.02
N ALA A 195 20.04 11.63 -0.21
CA ALA A 195 20.87 12.81 0.03
C ALA A 195 20.55 13.95 -0.94
N LYS A 196 20.45 13.64 -2.24
CA LYS A 196 20.07 14.63 -3.27
C LYS A 196 18.66 15.16 -3.04
N GLN A 197 17.76 14.28 -2.62
CA GLN A 197 16.40 14.64 -2.28
C GLN A 197 16.36 15.67 -1.14
N GLU A 198 17.15 15.47 -0.08
CA GLU A 198 17.24 16.42 1.03
C GLU A 198 17.90 17.73 0.59
N ASP A 199 18.94 17.68 -0.25
CA ASP A 199 19.59 18.87 -0.80
C ASP A 199 18.60 19.72 -1.62
N ILE A 200 17.81 19.10 -2.52
CA ILE A 200 16.79 19.79 -3.31
C ILE A 200 15.70 20.35 -2.39
N LYS A 201 15.28 19.59 -1.38
CA LYS A 201 14.25 20.02 -0.43
C LYS A 201 14.65 21.27 0.34
N GLN A 202 15.92 21.42 0.72
CA GLN A 202 16.42 22.63 1.37
C GLN A 202 16.32 23.89 0.50
N LEU A 203 16.17 23.74 -0.82
CA LEU A 203 15.99 24.84 -1.77
C LEU A 203 14.52 25.21 -1.97
N LEU A 204 13.56 24.41 -1.48
CA LEU A 204 12.13 24.67 -1.62
C LEU A 204 11.64 25.69 -0.59
N SER A 205 10.78 26.61 -1.01
CA SER A 205 10.18 27.61 -0.12
C SER A 205 8.78 27.17 0.35
N PRO A 206 8.45 27.28 1.66
CA PRO A 206 7.10 27.01 2.18
C PRO A 206 6.02 27.88 1.54
N PRO A 207 4.72 27.47 1.57
CA PRO A 207 4.16 26.39 2.40
C PRO A 207 4.05 25.03 1.68
N PHE A 208 4.60 23.99 2.30
CA PHE A 208 4.36 22.57 1.96
C PHE A 208 4.43 21.69 3.22
N GLY A 209 3.83 20.51 3.16
CA GLY A 209 3.99 19.47 4.17
C GLY A 209 4.88 18.33 3.68
N GLU A 210 5.30 17.44 4.57
CA GLU A 210 6.18 16.33 4.22
C GLU A 210 5.77 15.01 4.90
N LEU A 211 5.83 13.93 4.12
CA LEU A 211 5.87 12.54 4.58
C LEU A 211 6.98 11.80 3.84
N SER A 212 7.91 11.23 4.60
CA SER A 212 9.06 10.53 4.05
C SER A 212 9.12 9.14 4.69
N TYR A 213 9.15 8.12 3.84
CA TYR A 213 9.23 6.72 4.23
C TYR A 213 10.60 6.15 3.83
N SER A 214 11.14 5.27 4.68
CA SER A 214 12.46 4.63 4.54
C SER A 214 12.37 3.12 4.57
#